data_AF-A0A8S3IM05-F1
#
_entry.id   AF-A0A8S3IM05-F1
#
_cell.length_a   1.000
_cell.length_b   1.000
_cell.length_c   1.000
_cell.angle_alpha   90.00
_cell.angle_beta   90.00
_cell.angle_gamma   90.00
#
_symmetry.space_group_name_H-M   'P 1'
#
loop_
_entity.id
_entity.type
_entity.pdbx_description
1 polymer ?
#
loop_
_entity_poly.entity_id
_entity_poly.type
_entity_poly.pdbx_seq_one_letter_code
_entity_poly.pdbx_strand_id
1 'polypeptide(L)'
;NRSESIFPDFISTDNQLNVFYLFQRAKDFADQAVSKCATSAFTPTLRANQEEIAKASAAARKDNDFVYHERLPDPKTLDTILAQPIAKPLPVSFPITPDFKDLFASLVPIALNNALSAFNSKRAEIMNIEINRLREANNVLNSVLASMNLPAAIEDNGGRQVPASVMEKANEVKRQGGIHALDKMISDLPESLKRNKEILDETIRMLDDEERGDSDLRVQFKERWTRTVSS
;
A
#
# COMPACT_ATOMS: atom_id res chain seq x y z
N ASN A 1 6.11 -40.67 23.19
CA ASN A 1 5.82 -42.11 23.04
C ASN A 1 5.64 -42.46 21.58
N ARG A 2 6.76 -42.80 20.92
CA ARG A 2 6.90 -43.70 19.76
C ARG A 2 8.34 -43.52 19.25
N SER A 3 9.26 -44.24 19.88
CA SER A 3 10.56 -44.56 19.31
C SER A 3 10.33 -45.66 18.28
N GLU A 4 9.88 -45.28 17.10
CA GLU A 4 9.85 -46.19 15.95
C GLU A 4 11.23 -46.14 15.29
N SER A 5 11.90 -47.28 15.25
CA SER A 5 13.18 -47.51 14.61
C SER A 5 13.15 -47.05 13.15
N ILE A 6 14.03 -46.13 12.78
CA ILE A 6 14.12 -45.54 11.42
C ILE A 6 14.69 -46.53 10.38
N PHE A 7 14.98 -47.76 10.78
CA PHE A 7 15.40 -48.82 9.86
C PHE A 7 14.29 -49.86 9.73
N PRO A 8 13.57 -49.92 8.60
CA PRO A 8 12.67 -51.03 8.32
C PRO A 8 13.47 -52.32 8.10
N ASP A 9 12.98 -53.42 8.66
CA ASP A 9 13.50 -54.79 8.46
C ASP A 9 13.34 -55.21 6.99
N PHE A 10 14.28 -54.80 6.13
CA PHE A 10 14.40 -55.28 4.76
C PHE A 10 15.27 -56.54 4.74
N ILE A 11 14.70 -57.68 5.12
CA ILE A 11 15.28 -58.99 4.82
C ILE A 11 14.53 -59.57 3.63
N SER A 12 14.87 -59.09 2.44
CA SER A 12 14.67 -59.84 1.19
C SER A 12 16.03 -60.44 0.81
N THR A 13 16.08 -61.76 0.71
CA THR A 13 17.29 -62.58 0.57
C THR A 13 18.07 -62.36 -0.74
N ASP A 14 17.56 -61.55 -1.68
CA ASP A 14 18.30 -61.13 -2.90
C ASP A 14 19.00 -59.77 -2.76
N ASN A 15 18.82 -59.06 -1.63
CA ASN A 15 19.27 -57.67 -1.47
C ASN A 15 20.47 -57.49 -0.51
N GLN A 16 21.06 -58.60 -0.03
CA GLN A 16 22.24 -58.54 0.86
C GLN A 16 23.52 -58.08 0.13
N LEU A 17 23.58 -58.25 -1.20
CA LEU A 17 24.64 -57.74 -2.10
C LEU A 17 24.97 -56.27 -1.89
N ASN A 18 23.93 -55.46 -1.74
CA ASN A 18 24.06 -54.01 -1.75
C ASN A 18 24.57 -53.49 -0.40
N VAL A 19 24.37 -54.27 0.66
CA VAL A 19 24.53 -53.83 2.04
C VAL A 19 26.00 -53.72 2.43
N PHE A 20 26.84 -54.72 2.12
CA PHE A 20 28.28 -54.66 2.40
C PHE A 20 28.96 -53.48 1.71
N TYR A 21 28.65 -53.32 0.42
CA TYR A 21 29.19 -52.25 -0.40
C TYR A 21 28.77 -50.87 0.14
N LEU A 22 27.50 -50.70 0.49
CA LEU A 22 26.99 -49.44 1.06
C LEU A 22 27.71 -49.09 2.36
N PHE A 23 28.03 -50.08 3.19
CA PHE A 23 28.81 -49.85 4.42
C PHE A 23 30.27 -49.49 4.16
N GLN A 24 30.93 -50.10 3.18
CA GLN A 24 32.31 -49.74 2.82
C GLN A 24 32.38 -48.32 2.24
N ARG A 25 31.45 -47.95 1.37
CA ARG A 25 31.35 -46.58 0.82
C ARG A 25 30.99 -45.56 1.91
N ALA A 26 30.09 -45.92 2.82
CA ALA A 26 29.75 -45.08 3.97
C ALA A 26 30.98 -44.84 4.85
N LYS A 27 31.87 -45.83 4.99
CA LYS A 27 33.12 -45.70 5.75
C LYS A 27 34.08 -44.73 5.06
N ASP A 28 34.32 -44.89 3.77
CA ASP A 28 35.21 -44.02 3.00
C ASP A 28 34.71 -42.56 3.00
N PHE A 29 33.39 -42.35 2.90
CA PHE A 29 32.79 -41.02 3.03
C PHE A 29 32.84 -40.46 4.45
N ALA A 30 32.67 -41.30 5.48
CA ALA A 30 32.81 -40.87 6.87
C ALA A 30 34.25 -40.43 7.17
N ASP A 31 35.25 -41.18 6.72
CA ASP A 31 36.68 -40.85 6.86
C ASP A 31 37.03 -39.54 6.12
N GLN A 32 36.47 -39.36 4.92
CA GLN A 32 36.64 -38.13 4.15
C GLN A 32 35.90 -36.92 4.77
N ALA A 33 34.74 -37.14 5.39
CA ALA A 33 34.00 -36.09 6.08
C ALA A 33 34.70 -35.66 7.38
N VAL A 34 35.26 -36.60 8.13
CA VAL A 34 36.02 -36.33 9.36
C VAL A 34 37.31 -35.58 9.06
N SER A 35 38.02 -35.90 7.97
CA SER A 35 39.23 -35.17 7.55
C SER A 35 38.96 -33.76 7.02
N LYS A 36 37.77 -33.49 6.48
CA LYS A 36 37.36 -32.15 6.00
C LYS A 36 36.64 -31.31 7.07
N CYS A 37 36.26 -31.89 8.21
CA CYS A 37 35.56 -31.20 9.27
C CYS A 37 36.55 -30.46 10.19
N ALA A 38 36.64 -29.13 10.05
CA ALA A 38 37.53 -28.27 10.86
C ALA A 38 36.92 -27.80 12.20
N THR A 39 35.66 -28.14 12.49
CA THR A 39 34.89 -27.58 13.62
C THR A 39 34.64 -28.61 14.72
N SER A 40 35.03 -28.30 15.96
CA SER A 40 35.07 -29.22 17.10
C SER A 40 33.71 -29.75 17.60
N ALA A 41 32.61 -29.07 17.29
CA ALA A 41 31.28 -29.40 17.82
C ALA A 41 30.64 -30.64 17.17
N PHE A 42 30.93 -30.90 15.88
CA PHE A 42 30.35 -32.03 15.13
C PHE A 42 31.25 -33.27 15.14
N THR A 43 32.51 -33.13 15.53
CA THR A 43 33.50 -34.21 15.56
C THR A 43 33.10 -35.44 16.39
N PRO A 44 32.54 -35.33 17.61
CA PRO A 44 32.21 -36.51 18.40
C PRO A 44 31.07 -37.34 17.79
N THR A 45 30.01 -36.69 17.27
CA THR A 45 28.89 -37.38 16.62
C THR A 45 29.33 -38.04 15.30
N LEU A 46 30.19 -37.38 14.52
CA LEU A 46 30.74 -37.95 13.30
C LEU A 46 31.60 -39.20 13.58
N ARG A 47 32.42 -39.17 14.65
CA ARG A 47 33.21 -40.33 15.07
C ARG A 47 32.34 -41.50 15.53
N ALA A 48 31.28 -41.24 16.29
CA ALA A 48 30.35 -42.29 16.71
C ALA A 48 29.71 -42.99 15.49
N ASN A 49 29.25 -42.21 14.50
CA ASN A 49 28.71 -42.77 13.26
C ASN A 49 29.78 -43.53 12.46
N GLN A 50 31.02 -43.02 12.42
CA GLN A 50 32.15 -43.69 11.76
C GLN A 50 32.47 -45.04 12.41
N GLU A 51 32.44 -45.12 13.74
CA GLU A 51 32.62 -46.37 14.47
C GLU A 51 31.50 -47.37 14.20
N GLU A 52 30.24 -46.91 14.14
CA GLU A 52 29.09 -47.75 13.81
C GLU A 52 29.19 -48.30 12.38
N ILE A 53 29.52 -47.45 11.41
CA ILE A 53 29.75 -47.84 10.01
C ILE A 53 30.93 -48.81 9.92
N ALA A 54 32.01 -48.57 10.66
CA ALA A 54 33.18 -49.45 10.69
C ALA A 54 32.82 -50.84 11.25
N LYS A 55 32.01 -50.91 12.32
CA LYS A 55 31.52 -52.18 12.88
C LYS A 55 30.63 -52.92 11.88
N ALA A 56 29.68 -52.24 11.24
CA ALA A 56 28.78 -52.82 10.25
C ALA A 56 29.55 -53.34 9.02
N SER A 57 30.53 -52.57 8.52
CA SER A 57 31.40 -52.99 7.41
C SER A 57 32.24 -54.22 7.76
N ALA A 58 32.81 -54.29 8.98
CA ALA A 58 33.64 -55.41 9.39
C ALA A 58 32.84 -56.71 9.54
N ALA A 59 31.61 -56.63 10.09
CA ALA A 59 30.70 -57.77 10.19
C ALA A 59 30.33 -58.30 8.80
N ALA A 60 29.89 -57.42 7.90
CA ALA A 60 29.51 -57.80 6.55
C ALA A 60 30.71 -58.31 5.72
N ARG A 61 31.94 -57.82 5.95
CA ARG A 61 33.15 -58.38 5.34
C ARG A 61 33.43 -59.80 5.80
N LYS A 62 33.29 -60.06 7.10
CA LYS A 62 33.51 -61.38 7.68
C LYS A 62 32.54 -62.38 7.05
N ASP A 63 31.25 -62.07 7.01
CA ASP A 63 30.27 -62.99 6.44
C ASP A 63 30.49 -63.23 4.95
N ASN A 64 30.90 -62.20 4.19
CA ASN A 64 31.27 -62.37 2.78
C ASN A 64 32.53 -63.24 2.59
N ASP A 65 33.55 -63.07 3.42
CA ASP A 65 34.80 -63.85 3.34
C ASP A 65 34.62 -65.33 3.76
N PHE A 66 33.66 -65.64 4.65
CA PHE A 66 33.47 -66.99 5.19
C PHE A 66 32.31 -67.76 4.57
N VAL A 67 31.25 -67.08 4.10
CA VAL A 67 30.00 -67.72 3.66
C VAL A 67 29.70 -67.38 2.20
N TYR A 68 29.61 -66.10 1.84
CA TYR A 68 28.98 -65.70 0.58
C TYR A 68 29.91 -65.60 -0.63
N HIS A 69 31.21 -65.32 -0.42
CA HIS A 69 32.27 -65.23 -1.45
C HIS A 69 31.92 -64.36 -2.67
N GLU A 70 31.19 -63.27 -2.44
CA GLU A 70 30.65 -62.47 -3.51
C GLU A 70 31.64 -61.42 -4.03
N ARG A 71 31.58 -61.18 -5.35
CA ARG A 71 32.44 -60.20 -6.03
C ARG A 71 31.90 -58.78 -5.84
N LEU A 72 32.79 -57.88 -5.44
CA LEU A 72 32.47 -56.48 -5.20
C LEU A 72 32.21 -55.72 -6.53
N PRO A 73 31.04 -55.05 -6.67
CA PRO A 73 30.75 -54.19 -7.82
C PRO A 73 31.51 -52.86 -7.76
N ASP A 74 31.66 -52.20 -8.91
CA ASP A 74 32.31 -50.88 -9.02
C ASP A 74 31.38 -49.78 -8.47
N PRO A 75 31.91 -48.80 -7.71
CA PRO A 75 31.13 -47.68 -7.19
C PRO A 75 30.27 -46.91 -8.20
N LYS A 76 30.66 -46.92 -9.48
CA LYS A 76 29.97 -46.20 -10.55
C LYS A 76 28.81 -46.98 -11.16
N THR A 77 28.73 -48.29 -10.91
CA THR A 77 27.69 -49.16 -11.47
C THR A 77 26.48 -49.30 -10.55
N LEU A 78 26.44 -48.55 -9.46
CA LEU A 78 25.38 -48.62 -8.47
C LEU A 78 24.31 -47.55 -8.70
N ASP A 79 23.08 -47.94 -8.42
CA ASP A 79 21.92 -47.08 -8.57
C ASP A 79 21.99 -45.88 -7.62
N THR A 80 21.51 -44.74 -8.11
CA THR A 80 21.48 -43.50 -7.33
C THR A 80 20.37 -43.56 -6.30
N ILE A 81 20.67 -43.20 -5.05
CA ILE A 81 19.67 -43.11 -3.98
C ILE A 81 18.77 -41.91 -4.26
N LEU A 82 17.46 -42.15 -4.40
CA LEU A 82 16.47 -41.09 -4.63
C LEU A 82 16.25 -40.26 -3.36
N ALA A 83 16.41 -38.94 -3.46
CA ALA A 83 16.10 -38.02 -2.37
C ALA A 83 14.62 -37.63 -2.40
N GLN A 84 13.92 -37.83 -1.29
CA GLN A 84 12.51 -37.43 -1.15
C GLN A 84 12.41 -36.05 -0.48
N PRO A 85 11.83 -35.03 -1.14
CA PRO A 85 11.67 -33.72 -0.52
C PRO A 85 10.65 -33.79 0.62
N ILE A 86 11.09 -33.47 1.83
CA ILE A 86 10.31 -33.60 3.07
C ILE A 86 9.51 -32.34 3.40
N ALA A 87 9.75 -31.23 2.70
CA ALA A 87 9.11 -29.96 2.95
C ALA A 87 8.87 -29.17 1.66
N LYS A 88 7.82 -28.36 1.69
CA LYS A 88 7.52 -27.34 0.66
C LYS A 88 7.64 -25.96 1.30
N PRO A 89 8.13 -24.95 0.57
CA PRO A 89 8.14 -23.58 1.06
C PRO A 89 6.70 -23.10 1.29
N LEU A 90 6.44 -22.54 2.48
CA LEU A 90 5.12 -22.03 2.83
C LEU A 90 4.94 -20.63 2.20
N PRO A 91 3.85 -20.37 1.46
CA PRO A 91 3.57 -19.02 0.97
C PRO A 91 3.23 -18.12 2.16
N VAL A 92 3.88 -16.96 2.22
CA VAL A 92 3.62 -15.97 3.27
C VAL A 92 2.35 -15.20 2.93
N SER A 93 1.33 -15.33 3.78
CA SER A 93 0.14 -14.47 3.76
C SER A 93 0.19 -13.47 4.91
N PHE A 94 -0.30 -12.27 4.64
CA PHE A 94 -0.48 -11.26 5.68
C PHE A 94 -1.95 -11.28 6.14
N PRO A 95 -2.20 -11.09 7.45
CA PRO A 95 -1.22 -10.92 8.53
C PRO A 95 -0.58 -12.25 8.98
N ILE A 96 0.69 -12.19 9.41
CA ILE A 96 1.46 -13.36 9.86
C ILE A 96 1.06 -13.78 11.28
N THR A 97 0.61 -12.83 12.10
CA THR A 97 0.22 -13.06 13.50
C THR A 97 -1.27 -13.40 13.60
N PRO A 98 -1.67 -14.41 14.40
CA PRO A 98 -3.08 -14.81 14.54
C PRO A 98 -4.01 -13.69 15.02
N ASP A 99 -3.51 -12.84 15.93
CA ASP A 99 -4.29 -11.76 16.55
C ASP A 99 -3.94 -10.38 15.98
N PHE A 100 -3.66 -10.30 14.67
CA PHE A 100 -3.39 -9.02 14.05
C PHE A 100 -4.64 -8.15 14.01
N LYS A 101 -4.57 -7.00 14.69
CA LYS A 101 -5.56 -5.93 14.62
C LYS A 101 -4.98 -4.76 13.85
N ASP A 102 -5.61 -4.43 12.73
CA ASP A 102 -5.26 -3.24 11.97
C ASP A 102 -5.70 -1.98 12.73
N LEU A 103 -4.73 -1.15 13.13
CA LEU A 103 -4.97 0.14 13.80
C LEU A 103 -5.61 1.17 12.86
N PHE A 104 -5.50 0.97 11.55
CA PHE A 104 -5.98 1.86 10.51
C PHE A 104 -7.16 1.28 9.73
N ALA A 105 -7.86 0.28 10.27
CA ALA A 105 -9.01 -0.33 9.59
C ALA A 105 -10.13 0.68 9.24
N SER A 106 -10.25 1.78 9.99
CA SER A 106 -11.18 2.87 9.71
C SER A 106 -10.63 3.92 8.73
N LEU A 107 -9.35 3.86 8.38
CA LEU A 107 -8.71 4.80 7.47
C LEU A 107 -9.16 4.52 6.04
N VAL A 108 -9.68 5.57 5.39
CA VAL A 108 -10.10 5.49 4.01
C VAL A 108 -8.87 5.39 3.08
N PRO A 109 -8.83 4.43 2.14
CA PRO A 109 -7.73 4.33 1.18
C PRO A 109 -7.56 5.61 0.36
N ILE A 110 -6.31 6.02 0.12
CA ILE A 110 -5.98 7.22 -0.67
C ILE A 110 -6.59 7.15 -2.08
N ALA A 111 -6.57 5.97 -2.70
CA ALA A 111 -7.19 5.77 -4.01
C ALA A 111 -8.69 6.10 -4.00
N LEU A 112 -9.40 5.73 -2.92
CA LEU A 112 -10.81 6.07 -2.75
C LEU A 112 -11.00 7.57 -2.51
N ASN A 113 -10.16 8.20 -1.68
CA ASN A 113 -10.23 9.63 -1.43
C ASN A 113 -9.99 10.47 -2.71
N ASN A 114 -9.03 10.06 -3.54
CA ASN A 114 -8.75 10.68 -4.83
C ASN A 114 -9.92 10.50 -5.81
N ALA A 115 -10.49 9.29 -5.87
CA ALA A 115 -11.66 9.02 -6.69
C ALA A 115 -12.89 9.83 -6.24
N LEU A 116 -13.12 9.97 -4.93
CA LEU A 116 -14.18 10.80 -4.37
C LEU A 116 -13.97 12.29 -4.66
N SER A 117 -12.73 12.77 -4.56
CA SER A 117 -12.38 14.17 -4.88
C SER A 117 -12.63 14.47 -6.36
N ALA A 118 -12.24 13.55 -7.25
CA ALA A 118 -12.50 13.64 -8.69
C ALA A 118 -14.02 13.60 -8.99
N PHE A 119 -14.76 12.68 -8.35
CA PHE A 119 -16.21 12.60 -8.49
C PHE A 119 -16.90 13.89 -8.04
N ASN A 120 -16.53 14.43 -6.87
CA ASN A 120 -17.12 15.67 -6.35
C ASN A 120 -16.82 16.86 -7.26
N SER A 121 -15.61 16.94 -7.79
CA SER A 121 -15.22 17.97 -8.77
C SER A 121 -16.08 17.87 -10.03
N LYS A 122 -16.25 16.66 -10.58
CA LYS A 122 -17.07 16.46 -11.78
C LYS A 122 -18.55 16.72 -11.53
N ARG A 123 -19.06 16.33 -10.36
CA ARG A 123 -20.44 16.63 -9.93
C ARG A 123 -20.66 18.14 -9.84
N ALA A 124 -19.74 18.88 -9.23
CA ALA A 124 -19.83 20.34 -9.14
C ALA A 124 -19.77 21.00 -10.52
N GLU A 125 -18.91 20.51 -11.42
CA GLU A 125 -18.82 20.98 -12.80
C GLU A 125 -20.16 20.80 -13.54
N ILE A 126 -20.74 19.60 -13.51
CA ILE A 126 -22.03 19.32 -14.17
C ILE A 126 -23.13 20.19 -13.57
N MET A 127 -23.21 20.28 -12.24
CA MET A 127 -24.22 21.13 -11.59
C MET A 127 -24.07 22.61 -12.01
N ASN A 128 -22.85 23.13 -12.05
CA ASN A 128 -22.60 24.51 -12.46
C ASN A 128 -22.98 24.76 -13.92
N ILE A 129 -22.69 23.81 -14.81
CA ILE A 129 -23.09 23.89 -16.22
C ILE A 129 -24.61 23.96 -16.34
N GLU A 130 -25.34 23.05 -15.69
CA GLU A 130 -26.80 23.03 -15.76
C GLU A 130 -27.45 24.24 -15.10
N ILE A 131 -26.91 24.71 -13.96
CA ILE A 131 -27.36 25.95 -13.30
C ILE A 131 -27.14 27.15 -14.23
N ASN A 132 -25.98 27.26 -14.87
CA ASN A 132 -25.70 28.36 -15.79
C ASN A 132 -26.61 28.31 -17.01
N ARG A 133 -26.82 27.12 -17.59
CA ARG A 133 -27.75 26.91 -18.70
C ARG A 133 -29.18 27.33 -18.33
N LEU A 134 -29.65 26.97 -17.14
CA LEU A 134 -30.97 27.39 -16.65
C LEU A 134 -31.05 28.92 -16.45
N ARG A 135 -30.01 29.53 -15.88
CA ARG A 135 -29.93 30.99 -15.71
C ARG A 135 -29.94 31.71 -17.04
N GLU A 136 -29.16 31.24 -18.02
CA GLU A 136 -29.13 31.79 -19.38
C GLU A 136 -30.49 31.67 -20.06
N ALA A 137 -31.10 30.49 -20.04
CA ALA A 137 -32.42 30.27 -20.62
C ALA A 137 -33.49 31.16 -19.97
N ASN A 138 -33.46 31.31 -18.64
CA ASN A 138 -34.38 32.19 -17.92
C ASN A 138 -34.13 33.67 -18.24
N ASN A 139 -32.88 34.08 -18.38
CA ASN A 139 -32.53 35.45 -18.79
C ASN A 139 -33.03 35.75 -20.21
N VAL A 140 -32.83 34.83 -21.15
CA VAL A 140 -33.35 34.96 -22.53
C VAL A 140 -34.87 35.01 -22.52
N LEU A 141 -35.55 34.12 -21.79
CA LEU A 141 -37.00 34.13 -21.66
C LEU A 141 -37.52 35.47 -21.11
N ASN A 142 -36.94 35.95 -20.01
CA ASN A 142 -37.34 37.23 -19.41
C ASN A 142 -37.07 38.41 -20.34
N SER A 143 -35.96 38.39 -21.09
CA SER A 143 -35.66 39.40 -22.10
C SER A 143 -36.67 39.41 -23.25
N VAL A 144 -37.06 38.23 -23.74
CA VAL A 144 -38.05 38.11 -24.82
C VAL A 144 -39.42 38.58 -24.33
N LEU A 145 -39.86 38.12 -23.15
CA LEU A 145 -41.13 38.56 -22.55
C LEU A 145 -41.16 40.08 -22.34
N ALA A 146 -40.07 40.66 -21.82
CA ALA A 146 -39.95 42.11 -21.67
C ALA A 146 -40.03 42.85 -23.02
N SER A 147 -39.37 42.34 -24.07
CA SER A 147 -39.41 42.94 -25.41
C SER A 147 -40.80 42.93 -26.05
N MET A 148 -41.63 41.96 -25.67
CA MET A 148 -43.03 41.85 -26.09
C MET A 148 -44.01 42.52 -25.12
N ASN A 149 -43.49 43.21 -24.09
CA ASN A 149 -44.26 43.80 -23.00
C ASN A 149 -45.19 42.79 -22.27
N LEU A 150 -44.82 41.51 -22.22
CA LEU A 150 -45.59 40.47 -21.56
C LEU A 150 -45.12 40.26 -20.10
N PRO A 151 -46.03 39.98 -19.16
CA PRO A 151 -47.49 39.83 -19.30
C PRO A 151 -48.29 41.14 -19.27
N ALA A 152 -47.64 42.28 -19.05
CA ALA A 152 -48.29 43.59 -18.88
C ALA A 152 -49.25 43.97 -20.03
N ALA A 153 -48.93 43.61 -21.27
CA ALA A 153 -49.74 43.88 -22.45
C ALA A 153 -51.09 43.14 -22.45
N ILE A 154 -51.22 42.02 -21.74
CA ILE A 154 -52.47 41.25 -21.62
C ILE A 154 -53.30 41.71 -20.41
N GLU A 155 -52.65 42.20 -19.37
CA GLU A 155 -53.28 42.68 -18.14
C GLU A 155 -53.83 44.12 -18.26
N ASP A 156 -53.40 44.87 -19.28
CA ASP A 156 -53.77 46.27 -19.46
C ASP A 156 -55.21 46.44 -19.96
N ASN A 157 -56.14 46.64 -19.03
CA ASN A 157 -57.54 46.96 -19.30
C ASN A 157 -57.75 48.49 -19.58
N GLY A 158 -57.02 49.04 -20.54
CA GLY A 158 -57.28 50.39 -21.08
C GLY A 158 -56.42 51.53 -20.49
N GLY A 159 -55.19 51.26 -20.05
CA GLY A 159 -54.13 52.24 -19.82
C GLY A 159 -54.27 53.14 -18.60
N ARG A 160 -55.29 52.91 -17.75
CA ARG A 160 -55.60 53.75 -16.59
C ARG A 160 -54.95 53.31 -15.28
N GLN A 161 -54.45 52.08 -15.20
CA GLN A 161 -53.90 51.50 -13.96
C GLN A 161 -52.60 50.75 -14.28
N VAL A 162 -51.67 50.73 -13.31
CA VAL A 162 -50.43 49.96 -13.44
C VAL A 162 -50.78 48.46 -13.47
N PRO A 163 -50.27 47.68 -14.44
CA PRO A 163 -50.54 46.24 -14.53
C PRO A 163 -50.18 45.50 -13.23
N ALA A 164 -50.97 44.48 -12.89
CA ALA A 164 -50.83 43.73 -11.64
C ALA A 164 -49.44 43.10 -11.50
N SER A 165 -48.91 42.53 -12.58
CA SER A 165 -47.57 41.94 -12.63
C SER A 165 -46.44 42.94 -12.33
N VAL A 166 -46.57 44.20 -12.75
CA VAL A 166 -45.57 45.25 -12.45
C VAL A 166 -45.68 45.68 -10.99
N MET A 167 -46.90 45.79 -10.47
CA MET A 167 -47.14 46.13 -9.07
C MET A 167 -46.62 45.06 -8.12
N GLU A 168 -46.81 43.78 -8.45
CA GLU A 168 -46.27 42.65 -7.68
C GLU A 168 -44.74 42.67 -7.66
N LYS A 169 -44.08 42.83 -8.81
CA LYS A 169 -42.62 42.97 -8.89
C LYS A 169 -42.10 44.17 -8.10
N ALA A 170 -42.81 45.31 -8.15
CA ALA A 170 -42.43 46.50 -7.38
C ALA A 170 -42.53 46.27 -5.86
N ASN A 171 -43.58 45.57 -5.41
CA ASN A 171 -43.73 45.20 -4.00
C ASN A 171 -42.66 44.20 -3.56
N GLU A 172 -42.27 43.26 -4.42
CA GLU A 172 -41.19 42.32 -4.14
C GLU A 172 -39.85 43.05 -3.94
N VAL A 173 -39.51 43.97 -4.84
CA VAL A 173 -38.28 44.78 -4.73
C VAL A 173 -38.28 45.59 -3.45
N LYS A 174 -39.41 46.20 -3.07
CA LYS A 174 -39.54 46.92 -1.79
C LYS A 174 -39.35 45.99 -0.58
N ARG A 175 -39.92 44.79 -0.63
CA ARG A 175 -39.78 43.77 0.43
C ARG A 175 -38.33 43.33 0.61
N GLN A 176 -37.57 43.27 -0.47
CA GLN A 176 -36.13 42.94 -0.45
C GLN A 176 -35.24 44.11 0.00
N GLY A 177 -35.81 45.24 0.46
CA GLY A 177 -35.08 46.41 0.94
C GLY A 177 -34.85 47.49 -0.11
N GLY A 178 -35.42 47.34 -1.31
CA GLY A 178 -35.39 48.33 -2.37
C GLY A 178 -33.96 48.71 -2.79
N ILE A 179 -33.78 49.98 -3.15
CA ILE A 179 -32.47 50.49 -3.59
C ILE A 179 -31.43 50.52 -2.47
N HIS A 180 -31.85 50.74 -1.23
CA HIS A 180 -30.94 50.82 -0.08
C HIS A 180 -30.19 49.51 0.18
N ALA A 181 -30.82 48.36 -0.11
CA ALA A 181 -30.15 47.07 -0.03
C ALA A 181 -28.99 46.97 -1.04
N LEU A 182 -29.21 47.44 -2.27
CA LEU A 182 -28.16 47.47 -3.30
C LEU A 182 -27.05 48.46 -2.94
N ASP A 183 -27.40 49.67 -2.51
CA ASP A 183 -26.43 50.68 -2.08
C ASP A 183 -25.54 50.17 -0.94
N LYS A 184 -26.14 49.48 0.03
CA LYS A 184 -25.40 48.83 1.12
C LYS A 184 -24.44 47.77 0.59
N MET A 185 -24.92 46.83 -0.25
CA MET A 185 -24.05 45.78 -0.81
C MET A 185 -22.88 46.38 -1.61
N ILE A 186 -23.13 47.43 -2.38
CA ILE A 186 -22.09 48.14 -3.15
C ILE A 186 -21.09 48.83 -2.21
N SER A 187 -21.56 49.44 -1.12
CA SER A 187 -20.71 50.07 -0.11
C SER A 187 -19.87 49.08 0.69
N ASP A 188 -20.39 47.88 0.96
CA ASP A 188 -19.72 46.84 1.75
C ASP A 188 -18.62 46.10 0.94
N LEU A 189 -18.73 46.08 -0.40
CA LEU A 189 -17.79 45.38 -1.28
C LEU A 189 -16.33 45.87 -1.16
N PRO A 190 -16.03 47.19 -1.22
CA PRO A 190 -14.67 47.70 -1.04
C PRO A 190 -14.09 47.38 0.34
N GLU A 191 -14.90 47.41 1.40
CA GLU A 191 -14.46 47.09 2.76
C GLU A 191 -14.07 45.61 2.87
N SER A 192 -14.89 44.71 2.33
CA SER A 192 -14.61 43.28 2.28
C SER A 192 -13.32 42.98 1.49
N LEU A 193 -13.15 43.63 0.33
CA LEU A 193 -11.93 43.52 -0.48
C LEU A 193 -10.71 44.02 0.29
N LYS A 194 -10.81 45.19 0.94
CA LYS A 194 -9.72 45.77 1.73
C LYS A 194 -9.30 44.84 2.86
N ARG A 195 -10.26 44.30 3.62
CA ARG A 195 -9.98 43.34 4.69
C ARG A 195 -9.28 42.09 4.19
N ASN A 196 -9.71 41.53 3.06
CA ASN A 196 -9.05 40.35 2.48
C ASN A 196 -7.61 40.66 2.04
N LYS A 197 -7.35 41.85 1.51
CA LYS A 197 -6.00 42.30 1.17
C LYS A 197 -5.13 42.49 2.41
N GLU A 198 -5.63 43.16 3.43
CA GLU A 198 -4.89 43.37 4.68
C GLU A 198 -4.49 42.03 5.34
N ILE A 199 -5.38 41.04 5.32
CA ILE A 199 -5.06 39.69 5.82
C ILE A 199 -3.93 39.07 4.99
N LEU A 200 -4.02 39.14 3.66
CA LEU A 200 -3.00 38.58 2.77
C LEU A 200 -1.65 39.28 2.95
N ASP A 201 -1.65 40.61 2.92
CA ASP A 201 -0.45 41.44 3.05
C ASP A 201 0.24 41.20 4.40
N GLU A 202 -0.53 41.05 5.49
CA GLU A 202 0.03 40.72 6.80
C GLU A 202 0.61 39.29 6.82
N THR A 203 -0.05 38.31 6.18
CA THR A 203 0.51 36.96 6.08
C THR A 203 1.81 36.92 5.28
N ILE A 204 1.92 37.69 4.21
CA ILE A 204 3.15 37.82 3.43
C ILE A 204 4.23 38.52 4.26
N ARG A 205 3.89 39.61 4.93
CA ARG A 205 4.81 40.34 5.80
C ARG A 205 5.37 39.46 6.92
N MET A 206 4.55 38.60 7.52
CA MET A 206 5.01 37.64 8.54
C MET A 206 6.02 36.63 7.97
N LEU A 207 5.84 36.18 6.72
CA LEU A 207 6.79 35.29 6.06
C LEU A 207 8.09 36.04 5.71
N ASP A 208 8.00 37.24 5.15
CA ASP A 208 9.16 38.08 4.81
C ASP A 208 10.00 38.43 6.04
N ASP A 209 9.36 38.74 7.17
CA ASP A 209 10.05 39.05 8.43
C ASP A 209 10.77 37.80 8.99
N GLU A 210 10.16 36.62 8.88
CA GLU A 210 10.79 35.35 9.28
C GLU A 210 11.96 34.99 8.38
N GLU A 211 11.83 35.17 7.06
CA GLU A 211 12.89 34.93 6.07
C GLU A 211 14.09 35.86 6.31
N ARG A 212 13.83 37.16 6.53
CA ARG A 212 14.89 38.12 6.88
C ARG A 212 15.59 37.73 8.17
N GLY A 213 14.82 37.35 9.20
CA GLY A 213 15.35 36.82 10.44
C GLY A 213 16.22 35.57 10.25
N ASP A 214 15.81 34.64 9.37
CA ASP A 214 16.62 33.47 9.00
C ASP A 214 17.95 33.88 8.40
N SER A 215 17.91 34.77 7.42
CA SER A 215 19.07 35.23 6.67
C SER A 215 20.07 35.92 7.61
N ASP A 216 19.59 36.82 8.46
CA ASP A 216 20.42 37.53 9.44
C ASP A 216 21.08 36.56 10.43
N LEU A 217 20.31 35.61 10.99
CA LEU A 217 20.84 34.62 11.93
C LEU A 217 21.82 33.66 11.26
N ARG A 218 21.58 33.29 10.00
CA ARG A 218 22.49 32.43 9.22
C ARG A 218 23.82 33.14 8.94
N VAL A 219 23.79 34.43 8.62
CA VAL A 219 25.01 35.24 8.46
C VAL A 219 25.78 35.35 9.77
N GLN A 220 25.10 35.56 10.89
CA GLN A 220 25.72 35.72 12.21
C GLN A 220 26.29 34.42 12.77
N PHE A 221 25.52 33.33 12.72
CA PHE A 221 25.82 32.09 13.44
C PHE A 221 26.39 30.97 12.55
N LYS A 222 26.36 31.12 11.21
CA LYS A 222 26.97 30.22 10.21
C LYS A 222 26.78 28.73 10.55
N GLU A 223 27.86 28.06 10.97
CA GLU A 223 27.89 26.63 11.29
C GLU A 223 26.99 26.23 12.47
N ARG A 224 26.57 27.17 13.32
CA ARG A 224 25.62 26.92 14.41
C ARG A 224 24.15 27.02 13.98
N TRP A 225 23.88 27.47 12.76
CA TRP A 225 22.52 27.67 12.24
C TRP A 225 22.22 26.70 11.08
N THR A 226 21.84 25.48 11.43
CA THR A 226 21.68 24.35 10.48
C THR A 226 20.22 24.03 10.12
N ARG A 227 19.29 24.96 10.39
CA ARG A 227 17.87 24.76 10.01
C ARG A 227 17.68 24.89 8.49
N THR A 228 16.62 24.26 7.98
CA THR A 228 16.18 24.44 6.59
C THR A 228 15.94 25.92 6.32
N VAL A 229 16.38 26.39 5.16
CA VAL A 229 16.25 27.79 4.73
C VAL A 229 14.78 28.13 4.57
N SER A 230 14.39 29.30 5.06
CA SER A 230 13.09 29.91 4.79
C SER A 230 13.10 30.51 3.37
N SER A 231 12.04 30.28 2.61
CA SER A 231 11.83 30.76 1.23
C SER A 231 10.36 31.05 0.97
#